data_AF-A0A7W1Z9C3-F1
#
_entry.id   AF-A0A7W1Z9C3-F1
#
_cell.length_a   1.000
_cell.length_b   1.000
_cell.length_c   1.000
_cell.angle_alpha   90.00
_cell.angle_beta   90.00
_cell.angle_gamma   90.00
#
_symmetry.space_group_name_H-M   'P 1'
#
loop_
_entity.id
_entity.type
_entity.pdbx_description
1 polymer ?
#
loop_
_entity_poly.entity_id
_entity_poly.type
_entity_poly.pdbx_seq_one_letter_code
_entity_poly.pdbx_strand_id
1 'polypeptide(L)'
;MSSDERLGRSFWTLVTSSGLSNLADGVFKLALPLLAIQYTRSPALVAGLQLVQTLPWLVGALPAGALVDRADRRRTMVSANVARAAFVAVPAVAIAVDGGALWLLYLAAVGTGVAEVFYDTAAQSMLPALVDRARLDRANGRLFAVELGAQEFAGPPAAGLLVAVALALPFATSAGMWVVAIAVLTALRGSFRPARTGPRTSIRSDVREGLAFILARPMLRTMALMVGMSNLASSAVFAVLVLFAVGSDSAMGLTEPQFGILFASIAAGALIGGLIAERVQRRIGRARTLTLSVIGMIAYVATPAITANVAIITVVLFVGGITLMMWNVTTVSFRQRVTPDHLLGRMNSAYRLVGWGTRPLGALVGGALGQWLGVRSVFAVMGVVTAAVLIPNHRITDQTLADAEAHR
;
A
#
# COMPACT_ATOMS: atom_id res chain seq x y z
N MET A 1 -11.95 29.07 19.11
CA MET A 1 -12.17 28.89 17.66
C MET A 1 -11.55 30.09 16.95
N SER A 2 -10.27 30.02 16.58
CA SER A 2 -9.56 31.13 15.96
C SER A 2 -8.58 30.61 14.91
N SER A 3 -8.59 31.30 13.76
CA SER A 3 -7.73 31.24 12.58
C SER A 3 -7.71 29.95 11.75
N ASP A 4 -8.36 30.05 10.59
CA ASP A 4 -8.19 29.20 9.42
C ASP A 4 -6.79 29.43 8.79
N GLU A 5 -5.74 29.11 9.57
CA GLU A 5 -4.34 29.33 9.18
C GLU A 5 -3.88 28.28 8.17
N ARG A 6 -4.04 28.65 6.89
CA ARG A 6 -3.71 27.89 5.69
C ARG A 6 -2.34 27.19 5.84
N LEU A 7 -2.26 25.91 5.46
CA LEU A 7 -1.06 25.05 5.59
C LEU A 7 0.17 25.50 4.76
N GLY A 8 0.20 26.72 4.23
CA GLY A 8 1.34 27.27 3.48
C GLY A 8 1.44 26.73 2.06
N ARG A 9 2.05 27.51 1.16
CA ARG A 9 2.22 27.14 -0.25
C ARG A 9 3.10 25.89 -0.41
N SER A 10 4.19 25.80 0.35
CA SER A 10 5.15 24.70 0.25
C SER A 10 4.54 23.34 0.59
N PHE A 11 3.67 23.28 1.60
CA PHE A 11 2.90 22.06 1.91
C PHE A 11 2.03 21.64 0.73
N TRP A 12 1.26 22.56 0.14
CA TRP A 12 0.41 22.23 -1.00
C TRP A 12 1.22 21.83 -2.23
N THR A 13 2.41 22.40 -2.43
CA THR A 13 3.33 21.92 -3.48
C THR A 13 3.77 20.47 -3.24
N LEU A 14 4.10 20.09 -1.99
CA LEU A 14 4.39 18.70 -1.64
C LEU A 14 3.17 17.79 -1.87
N VAL A 15 1.99 18.20 -1.42
CA VAL A 15 0.75 17.42 -1.55
C VAL A 15 0.38 17.22 -3.02
N THR A 16 0.45 18.27 -3.86
CA THR A 16 0.16 18.15 -5.29
C THR A 16 1.14 17.20 -5.98
N SER A 17 2.44 17.32 -5.70
CA SER A 17 3.42 16.39 -6.27
C SER A 17 3.20 14.95 -5.80
N SER A 18 2.94 14.76 -4.50
CA SER A 18 2.69 13.43 -3.94
C SER A 18 1.42 12.81 -4.48
N GLY A 19 0.35 13.59 -4.67
CA GLY A 19 -0.87 13.15 -5.33
C GLY A 19 -0.64 12.72 -6.78
N LEU A 20 0.10 13.49 -7.57
CA LEU A 20 0.44 13.11 -8.96
C LEU A 20 1.32 11.85 -9.01
N SER A 21 2.32 11.76 -8.13
CA SER A 21 3.23 10.61 -8.04
C SER A 21 2.48 9.33 -7.66
N ASN A 22 1.58 9.43 -6.67
CA ASN A 22 0.77 8.31 -6.20
C ASN A 22 -0.31 7.92 -7.21
N LEU A 23 -0.88 8.88 -7.96
CA LEU A 23 -1.79 8.57 -9.05
C LEU A 23 -1.09 7.76 -10.14
N ALA A 24 0.13 8.16 -10.50
CA ALA A 24 0.97 7.43 -11.44
C ALA A 24 1.30 6.01 -10.94
N ASP A 25 1.63 5.86 -9.65
CA ASP A 25 1.86 4.56 -9.00
C ASP A 25 0.61 3.68 -9.08
N GLY A 26 -0.58 4.24 -8.78
CA GLY A 26 -1.86 3.54 -8.85
C GLY A 26 -2.21 3.06 -10.26
N VAL A 27 -2.02 3.92 -11.27
CA VAL A 27 -2.22 3.57 -12.68
C VAL A 27 -1.29 2.43 -13.08
N PHE A 28 0.00 2.57 -12.77
CA PHE A 28 1.03 1.61 -13.14
C PHE A 28 0.82 0.24 -12.47
N LYS A 29 0.46 0.23 -11.18
CA LYS A 29 0.26 -0.99 -10.38
C LYS A 29 -0.84 -1.90 -10.93
N LEU A 30 -1.93 -1.35 -11.48
CA LEU A 30 -2.96 -2.16 -12.14
C LEU A 30 -2.60 -2.47 -13.61
N ALA A 31 -1.93 -1.54 -14.31
CA ALA A 31 -1.54 -1.75 -15.70
C ALA A 31 -0.53 -2.89 -15.87
N LEU A 32 0.41 -3.06 -14.94
CA LEU A 32 1.39 -4.15 -14.94
C LEU A 32 0.75 -5.54 -15.13
N PRO A 33 -0.13 -6.02 -14.24
CA PRO A 33 -0.76 -7.33 -14.40
C PRO A 33 -1.70 -7.41 -15.62
N LEU A 34 -2.42 -6.34 -15.96
CA LEU A 34 -3.28 -6.29 -17.15
C LEU A 34 -2.51 -6.44 -18.46
N LEU A 35 -1.30 -5.89 -18.52
CA LEU A 35 -0.43 -6.04 -19.68
C LEU A 35 0.28 -7.39 -19.68
N ALA A 36 0.67 -7.90 -18.50
CA ALA A 36 1.34 -9.19 -18.38
C ALA A 36 0.54 -10.35 -18.99
N ILE A 37 -0.80 -10.32 -18.82
CA ILE A 37 -1.68 -11.36 -19.36
C ILE A 37 -1.77 -11.38 -20.88
N GLN A 38 -1.26 -10.35 -21.57
CA GLN A 38 -1.10 -10.32 -23.03
C GLN A 38 0.11 -11.15 -23.49
N TYR A 39 1.13 -11.31 -22.63
CA TYR A 39 2.35 -12.04 -22.93
C TYR A 39 2.41 -13.43 -22.32
N THR A 40 1.68 -13.68 -21.23
CA THR A 40 1.72 -14.97 -20.54
C THR A 40 0.43 -15.28 -19.81
N ARG A 41 0.12 -16.57 -19.71
CA ARG A 41 -0.97 -17.09 -18.87
C ARG A 41 -0.47 -17.81 -17.61
N SER A 42 0.85 -17.84 -17.37
CA SER A 42 1.43 -18.48 -16.19
C SER A 42 1.15 -17.64 -14.94
N PRO A 43 0.44 -18.19 -13.92
CA PRO A 43 0.24 -17.51 -12.65
C PRO A 43 1.54 -17.14 -11.95
N ALA A 44 2.57 -17.97 -12.04
CA ALA A 44 3.87 -17.69 -11.46
C ALA A 44 4.54 -16.46 -12.09
N LEU A 45 4.46 -16.31 -13.42
CA LEU A 45 5.05 -15.16 -14.12
C LEU A 45 4.28 -13.86 -13.91
N VAL A 46 2.95 -13.91 -13.79
CA VAL A 46 2.14 -12.72 -13.46
C VAL A 46 2.36 -12.30 -12.01
N ALA A 47 2.31 -13.25 -11.08
CA ALA A 47 2.58 -13.00 -9.66
C ALA A 47 4.02 -12.53 -9.41
N GLY A 48 4.97 -13.00 -10.22
CA GLY A 48 6.37 -12.61 -10.18
C GLY A 48 6.57 -11.11 -10.38
N LEU A 49 5.73 -10.43 -11.17
CA LEU A 49 5.79 -8.96 -11.33
C LEU A 49 5.50 -8.24 -10.02
N GLN A 50 4.45 -8.65 -9.29
CA GLN A 50 4.14 -8.08 -7.99
C GLN A 50 5.21 -8.43 -6.95
N LEU A 51 5.74 -9.66 -6.99
CA LEU A 51 6.85 -10.07 -6.12
C LEU A 51 8.04 -9.12 -6.30
N VAL A 52 8.51 -8.92 -7.53
CA VAL A 52 9.69 -8.08 -7.77
C VAL A 52 9.41 -6.59 -7.55
N GLN A 53 8.17 -6.13 -7.73
CA GLN A 53 7.76 -4.76 -7.41
C GLN A 53 7.77 -4.48 -5.89
N THR A 54 7.35 -5.46 -5.09
CA THR A 54 7.21 -5.30 -3.64
C THR A 54 8.43 -5.74 -2.84
N LEU A 55 9.31 -6.56 -3.42
CA LEU A 55 10.56 -7.02 -2.81
C LEU A 55 11.47 -5.88 -2.30
N PRO A 56 11.62 -4.74 -3.01
CA PRO A 56 12.40 -3.61 -2.52
C PRO A 56 11.96 -3.08 -1.15
N TRP A 57 10.67 -3.16 -0.80
CA TRP A 57 10.20 -2.77 0.53
C TRP A 57 10.73 -3.70 1.64
N LEU A 58 10.88 -4.99 1.36
CA LEU A 58 11.41 -5.97 2.31
C LEU A 58 12.91 -5.75 2.58
N VAL A 59 13.70 -5.55 1.52
CA VAL A 59 15.17 -5.47 1.63
C VAL A 59 15.70 -4.05 1.76
N GLY A 60 14.99 -3.07 1.18
CA GLY A 60 15.44 -1.70 0.96
C GLY A 60 14.85 -0.66 1.90
N ALA A 61 13.80 -0.96 2.68
CA ALA A 61 13.19 0.03 3.57
C ALA A 61 14.17 0.59 4.62
N LEU A 62 15.00 -0.26 5.22
CA LEU A 62 15.98 0.18 6.23
C LEU A 62 17.14 0.97 5.62
N PRO A 63 17.81 0.48 4.54
CA PRO A 63 18.83 1.27 3.86
C PRO A 63 18.31 2.59 3.30
N ALA A 64 17.09 2.62 2.75
CA ALA A 64 16.49 3.82 2.20
C ALA A 64 16.30 4.90 3.27
N GLY A 65 15.80 4.54 4.45
CA GLY A 65 15.73 5.46 5.61
C GLY A 65 17.11 6.05 5.95
N ALA A 66 18.14 5.21 6.02
CA ALA A 66 19.52 5.64 6.28
C ALA A 66 20.04 6.72 5.35
N LEU A 67 19.75 6.53 4.07
CA LEU A 67 20.24 7.34 2.97
C LEU A 67 19.43 8.63 2.87
N VAL A 68 18.09 8.54 3.01
CA VAL A 68 17.18 9.69 3.06
C VAL A 68 17.52 10.62 4.23
N ASP A 69 17.91 10.07 5.38
CA ASP A 69 18.35 10.84 6.56
C ASP A 69 19.71 11.55 6.40
N ARG A 70 20.39 11.32 5.27
CA ARG A 70 21.67 11.98 4.92
C ARG A 70 21.56 12.84 3.68
N ALA A 71 20.62 12.53 2.81
CA ALA A 71 20.41 13.20 1.56
C ALA A 71 19.49 14.42 1.73
N ASP A 72 19.50 15.28 0.71
CA ASP A 72 18.45 16.27 0.59
C ASP A 72 17.16 15.57 0.15
N ARG A 73 16.11 15.64 0.99
CA ARG A 73 14.87 14.90 0.77
C ARG A 73 14.19 15.26 -0.55
N ARG A 74 14.30 16.51 -1.01
CA ARG A 74 13.69 16.96 -2.27
C ARG A 74 14.44 16.37 -3.45
N ARG A 75 15.78 16.35 -3.40
CA ARG A 75 16.60 15.68 -4.42
C ARG A 75 16.34 14.18 -4.46
N THR A 76 16.13 13.53 -3.31
CA THR A 76 15.77 12.12 -3.27
C THR A 76 14.41 11.86 -3.94
N MET A 77 13.38 12.66 -3.61
CA MET A 77 12.07 12.54 -4.26
C MET A 77 12.13 12.78 -5.78
N VAL A 78 12.86 13.82 -6.22
CA VAL A 78 13.03 14.12 -7.65
C VAL A 78 13.76 12.98 -8.37
N SER A 79 14.89 12.51 -7.83
CA SER A 79 15.65 11.41 -8.45
C SER A 79 14.86 10.11 -8.51
N ALA A 80 14.07 9.79 -7.48
CA ALA A 80 13.17 8.65 -7.49
C ALA A 80 12.10 8.76 -8.59
N ASN A 81 11.45 9.91 -8.74
CA ASN A 81 10.48 10.10 -9.83
C ASN A 81 11.12 10.09 -11.22
N VAL A 82 12.35 10.58 -11.37
CA VAL A 82 13.10 10.48 -12.63
C VAL A 82 13.38 9.02 -12.97
N ALA A 83 13.83 8.23 -11.99
CA ALA A 83 14.04 6.81 -12.16
C ALA A 83 12.74 6.09 -12.54
N ARG A 84 11.63 6.36 -11.83
CA ARG A 84 10.30 5.79 -12.15
C ARG A 84 9.87 6.10 -13.58
N ALA A 85 9.94 7.38 -13.98
CA ALA A 85 9.60 7.80 -15.34
C ALA A 85 10.48 7.11 -16.39
N ALA A 86 11.79 7.00 -16.15
CA ALA A 86 12.71 6.32 -17.06
C ALA A 86 12.40 4.81 -17.19
N PHE A 87 12.22 4.10 -16.07
CA PHE A 87 11.94 2.67 -16.05
C PHE A 87 10.62 2.30 -16.74
N VAL A 88 9.65 3.20 -16.73
CA VAL A 88 8.33 3.00 -17.36
C VAL A 88 8.28 3.52 -18.79
N ALA A 89 9.12 4.50 -19.15
CA ALA A 89 9.23 4.97 -20.53
C ALA A 89 9.77 3.88 -21.47
N VAL A 90 10.70 3.04 -21.00
CA VAL A 90 11.26 1.94 -21.80
C VAL A 90 10.18 0.95 -22.28
N PRO A 91 9.38 0.31 -21.41
CA PRO A 91 8.29 -0.55 -21.88
C PRO A 91 7.25 0.25 -22.67
N ALA A 92 6.94 1.50 -22.31
CA ALA A 92 5.98 2.31 -23.07
C ALA A 92 6.36 2.44 -24.55
N VAL A 93 7.62 2.81 -24.82
CA VAL A 93 8.15 2.95 -26.19
C VAL A 93 8.20 1.59 -26.88
N ALA A 94 8.71 0.55 -26.20
CA ALA A 94 8.81 -0.79 -26.77
C ALA A 94 7.44 -1.34 -27.18
N ILE A 95 6.41 -1.17 -26.35
CA ILE A 95 5.03 -1.58 -26.66
C ILE A 95 4.48 -0.77 -27.83
N ALA A 96 4.76 0.53 -27.90
CA ALA A 96 4.28 1.40 -28.97
C ALA A 96 4.87 1.08 -30.35
N VAL A 97 5.99 0.36 -30.42
CA VAL A 97 6.63 -0.10 -31.66
C VAL A 97 6.51 -1.62 -31.85
N ASP A 98 5.54 -2.26 -31.20
CA ASP A 98 5.28 -3.71 -31.23
C ASP A 98 6.46 -4.60 -30.75
N GLY A 99 7.43 -4.02 -30.04
CA GLY A 99 8.58 -4.70 -29.44
C GLY A 99 8.41 -5.02 -27.94
N GLY A 100 7.18 -5.00 -27.44
CA GLY A 100 6.90 -5.24 -26.03
C GLY A 100 7.23 -6.67 -25.60
N ALA A 101 7.77 -6.83 -24.39
CA ALA A 101 8.18 -8.13 -23.86
C ALA A 101 7.99 -8.20 -22.35
N LEU A 102 7.68 -9.40 -21.84
CA LEU A 102 7.43 -9.61 -20.41
C LEU A 102 8.61 -9.16 -19.53
N TRP A 103 9.85 -9.38 -19.95
CA TRP A 103 11.04 -8.98 -19.18
C TRP A 103 11.15 -7.46 -19.00
N LEU A 104 10.62 -6.65 -19.93
CA LEU A 104 10.56 -5.19 -19.80
C LEU A 104 9.61 -4.79 -18.66
N LEU A 105 8.53 -5.54 -18.46
CA LEU A 105 7.60 -5.31 -17.34
C LEU A 105 8.25 -5.64 -16.00
N TYR A 106 9.08 -6.69 -15.95
CA TYR A 106 9.89 -7.01 -14.77
C TYR A 106 10.91 -5.93 -14.47
N LEU A 107 11.61 -5.43 -15.49
CA LEU A 107 12.56 -4.32 -15.34
C LEU A 107 11.88 -3.06 -14.79
N ALA A 108 10.71 -2.72 -15.35
CA ALA A 108 9.91 -1.60 -14.87
C ALA A 108 9.45 -1.81 -13.43
N ALA A 109 8.88 -2.98 -13.11
CA ALA A 109 8.39 -3.32 -11.77
C ALA A 109 9.48 -3.21 -10.69
N VAL A 110 10.66 -3.79 -10.92
CA VAL A 110 11.81 -3.68 -10.00
C VAL A 110 12.26 -2.23 -9.87
N GLY A 111 12.46 -1.55 -11.00
CA GLY A 111 12.99 -0.19 -11.03
C GLY A 111 12.08 0.81 -10.32
N THR A 112 10.77 0.75 -10.57
CA THR A 112 9.78 1.57 -9.88
C THR A 112 9.65 1.21 -8.42
N GLY A 113 9.69 -0.09 -8.08
CA GLY A 113 9.60 -0.56 -6.70
C GLY A 113 10.77 -0.07 -5.85
N VAL A 114 12.00 -0.09 -6.38
CA VAL A 114 13.16 0.48 -5.68
C VAL A 114 13.00 1.98 -5.48
N ALA A 115 12.63 2.70 -6.54
CA ALA A 115 12.44 4.15 -6.47
C ALA A 115 11.31 4.57 -5.51
N GLU A 116 10.24 3.78 -5.43
CA GLU A 116 9.11 3.97 -4.51
C GLU A 116 9.55 4.00 -3.05
N VAL A 117 10.39 3.05 -2.63
CA VAL A 117 10.89 3.01 -1.25
C VAL A 117 11.60 4.31 -0.88
N PHE A 118 12.42 4.86 -1.78
CA PHE A 118 13.12 6.13 -1.56
C PHE A 118 12.17 7.33 -1.59
N TYR A 119 11.22 7.36 -2.53
CA TYR A 119 10.25 8.45 -2.66
C TYR A 119 9.39 8.57 -1.40
N ASP A 120 8.73 7.49 -0.99
CA ASP A 120 7.79 7.49 0.13
C ASP A 120 8.49 7.81 1.45
N THR A 121 9.69 7.25 1.64
CA THR A 121 10.50 7.53 2.84
C THR A 121 10.91 9.01 2.91
N ALA A 122 11.26 9.61 1.77
CA ALA A 122 11.60 11.02 1.69
C ALA A 122 10.38 11.94 1.83
N ALA A 123 9.24 11.59 1.23
CA ALA A 123 7.99 12.35 1.30
C ALA A 123 7.47 12.47 2.74
N GLN A 124 7.42 11.35 3.48
CA GLN A 124 7.03 11.34 4.89
C GLN A 124 7.98 12.18 5.76
N SER A 125 9.28 12.10 5.47
CA SER A 125 10.30 12.84 6.21
C SER A 125 10.37 14.33 5.84
N MET A 126 9.77 14.73 4.72
CA MET A 126 9.70 16.12 4.25
C MET A 126 8.67 16.92 5.04
N LEU A 127 7.58 16.28 5.44
CA LEU A 127 6.42 16.95 6.03
C LEU A 127 6.78 17.79 7.27
N PRO A 128 7.59 17.32 8.24
CA PRO A 128 7.97 18.11 9.41
C PRO A 128 8.82 19.35 9.10
N ALA A 129 9.42 19.43 7.90
CA ALA A 129 10.18 20.60 7.47
C ALA A 129 9.31 21.68 6.81
N LEU A 130 8.04 21.37 6.51
CA LEU A 130 7.14 22.26 5.75
C LEU A 130 6.02 22.87 6.59
N VAL A 131 5.71 22.29 7.74
CA VAL A 131 4.64 22.75 8.61
C VAL A 131 5.09 22.77 10.07
N ASP A 132 4.51 23.67 10.86
CA ASP A 132 4.80 23.73 12.29
C ASP A 132 4.36 22.45 13.00
N ARG A 133 5.06 22.13 14.09
CA ARG A 133 4.78 20.92 14.90
C ARG A 133 3.32 20.81 15.33
N ALA A 134 2.68 21.93 15.70
CA ALA A 134 1.28 21.97 16.11
C ALA A 134 0.28 21.59 15.00
N ARG A 135 0.72 21.58 13.73
CA ARG A 135 -0.12 21.32 12.55
C ARG A 135 0.19 19.98 11.87
N LEU A 136 1.16 19.21 12.39
CA LEU A 136 1.64 17.99 11.75
C LEU A 136 0.54 16.95 11.55
N ASP A 137 -0.31 16.72 12.55
CA ASP A 137 -1.37 15.71 12.46
C ASP A 137 -2.36 16.02 11.33
N ARG A 138 -2.78 17.29 11.23
CA ARG A 138 -3.68 17.77 10.16
C ARG A 138 -3.00 17.68 8.79
N ALA A 139 -1.72 18.05 8.72
CA ALA A 139 -0.95 18.00 7.48
C ALA A 139 -0.74 16.55 7.00
N ASN A 140 -0.45 15.65 7.93
CA ASN A 140 -0.25 14.22 7.68
C ASN A 140 -1.55 13.55 7.21
N GLY A 141 -2.67 13.84 7.88
CA GLY A 141 -3.98 13.33 7.47
C GLY A 141 -4.37 13.76 6.05
N ARG A 142 -4.08 15.01 5.67
CA ARG A 142 -4.35 15.51 4.32
C ARG A 142 -3.43 14.90 3.26
N LEU A 143 -2.13 14.81 3.55
CA LEU A 143 -1.17 14.17 2.64
C LEU A 143 -1.57 12.71 2.40
N PHE A 144 -1.80 11.95 3.47
CA PHE A 144 -2.22 10.55 3.39
C PHE A 144 -3.54 10.37 2.63
N ALA A 145 -4.54 11.23 2.86
CA ALA A 145 -5.81 11.17 2.14
C ALA A 145 -5.64 11.39 0.63
N VAL A 146 -4.77 12.32 0.22
CA VAL A 146 -4.46 12.57 -1.19
C VAL A 146 -3.69 11.41 -1.81
N GLU A 147 -2.68 10.88 -1.13
CA GLU A 147 -1.91 9.72 -1.58
C GLU A 147 -2.81 8.50 -1.77
N LEU A 148 -3.61 8.17 -0.75
CA LEU A 148 -4.53 7.03 -0.79
C LEU A 148 -5.61 7.19 -1.87
N GLY A 149 -6.21 8.38 -1.97
CA GLY A 149 -7.23 8.67 -3.00
C GLY A 149 -6.65 8.63 -4.41
N ALA A 150 -5.42 9.09 -4.60
CA ALA A 150 -4.74 9.02 -5.89
C ALA A 150 -4.36 7.58 -6.27
N GLN A 151 -3.66 6.87 -5.38
CA GLN A 151 -3.10 5.55 -5.67
C GLN A 151 -4.14 4.44 -5.72
N GLU A 152 -5.05 4.38 -4.74
CA GLU A 152 -5.94 3.23 -4.59
C GLU A 152 -7.35 3.50 -5.15
N PHE A 153 -7.83 4.75 -5.17
CA PHE A 153 -9.18 5.08 -5.67
C PHE A 153 -9.19 5.51 -7.14
N ALA A 154 -8.40 6.51 -7.52
CA ALA A 154 -8.41 7.06 -8.87
C ALA A 154 -7.52 6.26 -9.84
N GLY A 155 -6.39 5.73 -9.37
CA GLY A 155 -5.41 5.00 -10.19
C GLY A 155 -5.98 3.78 -10.92
N PRO A 156 -6.61 2.80 -10.23
CA PRO A 156 -7.03 1.56 -10.88
C PRO A 156 -8.11 1.74 -11.99
N PRO A 157 -9.18 2.55 -11.81
CA PRO A 157 -10.10 2.83 -12.91
C PRO A 157 -9.44 3.53 -14.09
N ALA A 158 -8.55 4.49 -13.82
CA ALA A 158 -7.80 5.17 -14.87
C ALA A 158 -6.93 4.18 -15.65
N ALA A 159 -6.24 3.25 -14.97
CA ALA A 159 -5.49 2.19 -15.64
C ALA A 159 -6.36 1.31 -16.54
N GLY A 160 -7.48 0.81 -16.02
CA GLY A 160 -8.38 -0.04 -16.80
C GLY A 160 -8.89 0.66 -18.08
N LEU A 161 -9.26 1.94 -17.98
CA LEU A 161 -9.66 2.76 -19.13
C LEU A 161 -8.50 3.00 -20.11
N LEU A 162 -7.31 3.32 -19.61
CA LEU A 162 -6.14 3.58 -20.45
C LEU A 162 -5.70 2.31 -21.20
N VAL A 163 -5.68 1.15 -20.53
CA VAL A 163 -5.35 -0.15 -21.15
C VAL A 163 -6.34 -0.48 -22.27
N ALA A 164 -7.63 -0.21 -22.08
CA ALA A 164 -8.66 -0.47 -23.09
C ALA A 164 -8.50 0.37 -24.36
N VAL A 165 -7.89 1.54 -24.26
CA VAL A 165 -7.59 2.39 -25.43
C VAL A 165 -6.30 1.93 -26.11
N ALA A 166 -5.21 1.78 -25.34
CA ALA A 166 -3.95 1.22 -25.84
C ALA A 166 -3.04 0.77 -24.71
N LEU A 167 -2.36 -0.36 -24.92
CA LEU A 167 -1.49 -1.00 -23.94
C LEU A 167 -0.33 -0.11 -23.45
N ALA A 168 0.17 0.80 -24.29
CA ALA A 168 1.26 1.73 -23.94
C ALA A 168 0.79 2.95 -23.13
N LEU A 169 -0.50 3.31 -23.16
CA LEU A 169 -1.01 4.54 -22.56
C LEU A 169 -0.84 4.61 -21.04
N PRO A 170 -1.13 3.56 -20.25
CA PRO A 170 -0.93 3.63 -18.79
C PRO A 170 0.52 3.97 -18.42
N PHE A 171 1.49 3.40 -19.15
CA PHE A 171 2.90 3.62 -18.92
C PHE A 171 3.30 5.06 -19.30
N ALA A 172 2.86 5.54 -20.48
CA ALA A 172 3.10 6.91 -20.92
C ALA A 172 2.46 7.95 -19.98
N THR A 173 1.22 7.72 -19.54
CA THR A 173 0.51 8.59 -18.61
C THR A 173 1.17 8.61 -17.22
N SER A 174 1.56 7.45 -16.67
CA SER A 174 2.31 7.40 -15.41
C SER A 174 3.65 8.14 -15.50
N ALA A 175 4.41 7.93 -16.60
CA ALA A 175 5.65 8.66 -16.84
C ALA A 175 5.42 10.18 -16.91
N GLY A 176 4.39 10.63 -17.63
CA GLY A 176 4.00 12.03 -17.71
C GLY A 176 3.62 12.62 -16.35
N MET A 177 2.84 11.90 -15.53
CA MET A 177 2.46 12.33 -14.18
C MET A 177 3.68 12.46 -13.25
N TRP A 178 4.65 11.54 -13.31
CA TRP A 178 5.90 11.69 -12.56
C TRP A 178 6.74 12.87 -13.05
N VAL A 179 6.79 13.15 -14.36
CA VAL A 179 7.45 14.34 -14.92
C VAL A 179 6.81 15.63 -14.41
N VAL A 180 5.47 15.71 -14.39
CA VAL A 180 4.77 16.85 -13.80
C VAL A 180 5.04 16.93 -12.29
N ALA A 181 5.03 15.81 -11.57
CA ALA A 181 5.35 15.77 -10.14
C ALA A 181 6.77 16.27 -9.84
N ILE A 182 7.75 15.96 -10.72
CA ILE A 182 9.12 16.49 -10.67
C ILE A 182 9.10 18.02 -10.83
N ALA A 183 8.43 18.54 -11.86
CA ALA A 183 8.34 19.98 -12.11
C ALA A 183 7.70 20.73 -10.93
N VAL A 184 6.68 20.14 -10.29
CA VAL A 184 6.06 20.69 -9.08
C VAL A 184 7.05 20.68 -7.91
N LEU A 185 7.80 19.59 -7.68
CA LEU A 185 8.82 19.53 -6.61
C LEU A 185 9.99 20.46 -6.85
N THR A 186 10.39 20.68 -8.11
CA THR A 186 11.48 21.61 -8.41
C THR A 186 11.08 23.07 -8.15
N ALA A 187 9.78 23.38 -8.08
CA ALA A 187 9.32 24.71 -7.65
C ALA A 187 9.53 24.99 -6.15
N LEU A 188 9.71 23.97 -5.30
CA LEU A 188 10.05 24.17 -3.89
C LEU A 188 11.46 24.76 -3.75
N ARG A 189 11.56 25.96 -3.18
CA ARG A 189 12.86 26.60 -2.86
C ARG A 189 13.31 26.21 -1.45
N GLY A 190 14.59 25.93 -1.29
CA GLY A 190 15.20 25.59 0.00
C GLY A 190 16.10 24.35 -0.05
N SER A 191 16.85 24.16 1.04
CA SER A 191 17.57 22.92 1.36
C SER A 191 16.74 22.16 2.37
N PHE A 192 16.42 20.89 2.07
CA PHE A 192 15.64 20.02 2.95
C PHE A 192 16.51 18.93 3.57
N ARG A 193 17.82 19.19 3.65
CA ARG A 193 18.77 18.35 4.37
C ARG A 193 18.41 18.33 5.86
N PRO A 194 18.34 17.14 6.48
CA PRO A 194 18.08 17.03 7.92
C PRO A 194 19.13 17.78 8.74
N ALA A 195 18.69 18.67 9.65
CA ALA A 195 19.57 19.17 10.71
C ALA A 195 19.78 18.03 11.72
N ARG A 196 21.00 17.49 11.79
CA ARG A 196 21.34 16.42 12.73
C ARG A 196 21.52 17.00 14.13
N THR A 197 20.59 16.73 15.04
CA THR A 197 20.63 17.23 16.42
C THR A 197 20.69 16.14 17.49
N GLY A 198 21.12 14.91 17.17
CA GLY A 198 21.15 13.80 18.13
C GLY A 198 22.32 12.82 17.99
N PRO A 199 22.54 11.96 19.02
CA PRO A 199 23.56 10.91 18.99
C PRO A 199 23.33 9.92 17.85
N ARG A 200 24.40 9.41 17.24
CA ARG A 200 24.34 8.47 16.12
C ARG A 200 23.90 7.08 16.61
N THR A 201 22.62 6.75 16.47
CA THR A 201 22.17 5.36 16.58
C THR A 201 22.37 4.63 15.25
N SER A 202 22.60 3.31 15.31
CA SER A 202 22.59 2.48 14.10
C SER A 202 21.15 2.08 13.78
N ILE A 203 20.77 2.08 12.50
CA ILE A 203 19.42 1.68 12.07
C ILE A 203 19.10 0.26 12.49
N ARG A 204 20.10 -0.62 12.49
CA ARG A 204 19.96 -1.98 13.01
C ARG A 204 19.59 -1.96 14.50
N SER A 205 20.19 -1.08 15.30
CA SER A 205 19.82 -0.89 16.71
C SER A 205 18.38 -0.38 16.84
N ASP A 206 18.01 0.64 16.08
CA ASP A 206 16.66 1.24 16.15
C ASP A 206 15.57 0.22 15.75
N VAL A 207 15.81 -0.59 14.72
CA VAL A 207 14.90 -1.66 14.29
C VAL A 207 14.86 -2.79 15.31
N ARG A 208 16.01 -3.20 15.86
CA ARG A 208 16.08 -4.23 16.90
C ARG A 208 15.32 -3.81 18.15
N GLU A 209 15.45 -2.55 18.54
CA GLU A 209 14.75 -1.98 19.69
C GLU A 209 13.24 -1.91 19.44
N GLY A 210 12.81 -1.47 18.25
CA GLY A 210 11.40 -1.49 17.85
C GLY A 210 10.81 -2.91 17.82
N LEU A 211 11.55 -3.89 17.27
CA LEU A 211 11.15 -5.30 17.26
C LEU A 211 11.10 -5.88 18.67
N ALA A 212 12.11 -5.62 19.50
CA ALA A 212 12.14 -6.06 20.89
C ALA A 212 10.94 -5.52 21.67
N PHE A 213 10.57 -4.24 21.45
CA PHE A 213 9.40 -3.63 22.05
C PHE A 213 8.08 -4.30 21.62
N ILE A 214 7.92 -4.59 20.32
CA ILE A 214 6.74 -5.31 19.80
C ILE A 214 6.67 -6.72 20.39
N LEU A 215 7.80 -7.43 20.44
CA LEU A 215 7.87 -8.82 20.93
C LEU A 215 7.65 -8.92 22.45
N ALA A 216 8.06 -7.90 23.21
CA ALA A 216 7.88 -7.82 24.66
C ALA A 216 6.40 -7.58 25.05
N ARG A 217 5.59 -6.96 24.18
CA ARG A 217 4.19 -6.62 24.47
C ARG A 217 3.22 -7.57 23.74
N PRO A 218 2.48 -8.45 24.44
CA PRO A 218 1.63 -9.47 23.81
C PRO A 218 0.62 -8.92 22.79
N MET A 219 -0.03 -7.79 23.10
CA MET A 219 -1.03 -7.18 22.21
C MET A 219 -0.42 -6.61 20.92
N LEU A 220 0.76 -5.99 21.01
CA LEU A 220 1.47 -5.48 19.83
C LEU A 220 1.96 -6.63 18.95
N ARG A 221 2.49 -7.70 19.56
CA ARG A 221 2.86 -8.93 18.84
C ARG A 221 1.67 -9.53 18.10
N THR A 222 0.52 -9.62 18.76
CA THR A 222 -0.72 -10.08 18.13
C THR A 222 -1.09 -9.20 16.94
N MET A 223 -1.16 -7.88 17.09
CA MET A 223 -1.49 -6.99 15.97
C MET A 223 -0.49 -7.08 14.81
N ALA A 224 0.81 -7.22 15.11
CA ALA A 224 1.86 -7.41 14.12
C ALA A 224 1.69 -8.72 13.33
N LEU A 225 1.34 -9.82 14.01
CA LEU A 225 1.05 -11.10 13.35
C LEU A 225 -0.20 -10.99 12.46
N MET A 226 -1.27 -10.36 12.97
CA MET A 226 -2.51 -10.19 12.22
C MET A 226 -2.29 -9.35 10.95
N VAL A 227 -1.60 -8.21 11.04
CA VAL A 227 -1.31 -7.39 9.85
C VAL A 227 -0.40 -8.10 8.85
N GLY A 228 0.57 -8.88 9.32
CA GLY A 228 1.49 -9.63 8.49
C GLY A 228 0.77 -10.72 7.68
N MET A 229 -0.09 -11.51 8.35
CA MET A 229 -0.93 -12.53 7.73
C MET A 229 -1.93 -11.93 6.74
N SER A 230 -2.62 -10.84 7.11
CA SER A 230 -3.55 -10.16 6.20
C SER A 230 -2.85 -9.60 4.96
N ASN A 231 -1.68 -8.98 5.10
CA ASN A 231 -0.93 -8.48 3.92
C ASN A 231 -0.41 -9.62 3.04
N LEU A 232 0.03 -10.74 3.64
CA LEU A 232 0.44 -11.92 2.89
C LEU A 232 -0.73 -12.45 2.05
N ALA A 233 -1.90 -12.66 2.69
CA ALA A 233 -3.10 -13.16 2.03
C ALA A 233 -3.59 -12.22 0.93
N SER A 234 -3.76 -10.93 1.22
CA SER A 234 -4.19 -9.95 0.22
C SER A 234 -3.21 -9.82 -0.94
N SER A 235 -1.90 -9.90 -0.68
CA SER A 235 -0.89 -9.85 -1.73
C SER A 235 -0.92 -11.09 -2.62
N ALA A 236 -1.13 -12.28 -2.04
CA ALA A 236 -1.30 -13.52 -2.80
C ALA A 236 -2.54 -13.48 -3.70
N VAL A 237 -3.67 -12.99 -3.17
CA VAL A 237 -4.91 -12.79 -3.93
C VAL A 237 -4.70 -11.81 -5.08
N PHE A 238 -4.15 -10.62 -4.80
CA PHE A 238 -3.93 -9.59 -5.80
C PHE A 238 -3.05 -10.08 -6.96
N ALA A 239 -2.04 -10.90 -6.65
CA ALA A 239 -1.07 -11.43 -7.63
C ALA A 239 -1.71 -12.27 -8.73
N VAL A 240 -2.81 -12.95 -8.43
CA VAL A 240 -3.50 -13.87 -9.35
C VAL A 240 -4.90 -13.39 -9.75
N LEU A 241 -5.43 -12.35 -9.09
CA LEU A 241 -6.80 -11.89 -9.29
C LEU A 241 -7.05 -11.47 -10.74
N VAL A 242 -6.06 -10.87 -11.42
CA VAL A 242 -6.20 -10.49 -12.84
C VAL A 242 -6.48 -11.68 -13.75
N LEU A 243 -5.85 -12.83 -13.50
CA LEU A 243 -6.03 -14.06 -14.28
C LEU A 243 -7.40 -14.69 -14.03
N PHE A 244 -7.94 -14.53 -12.82
CA PHE A 244 -9.30 -14.96 -12.50
C PHE A 244 -10.36 -14.04 -13.10
N ALA A 245 -10.03 -12.76 -13.24
CA ALA A 245 -10.98 -11.70 -13.50
C ALA A 245 -11.13 -11.33 -14.97
N VAL A 246 -10.03 -11.25 -15.71
CA VAL A 246 -9.96 -10.53 -16.99
C VAL A 246 -9.73 -11.46 -18.16
N GLY A 247 -10.52 -11.26 -19.23
CA GLY A 247 -10.43 -11.99 -20.49
C GLY A 247 -11.55 -13.03 -20.66
N SER A 248 -11.79 -13.45 -21.91
CA SER A 248 -12.87 -14.39 -22.28
C SER A 248 -12.79 -15.73 -21.57
N ASP A 249 -11.57 -16.22 -21.34
CA ASP A 249 -11.33 -17.53 -20.73
C ASP A 249 -11.21 -17.45 -19.20
N SER A 250 -11.36 -16.26 -18.64
CA SER A 250 -11.32 -16.04 -17.19
C SER A 250 -12.66 -16.42 -16.55
N ALA A 251 -12.64 -16.69 -15.24
CA ALA A 251 -13.85 -17.10 -14.54
C ALA A 251 -14.91 -15.98 -14.46
N MET A 252 -14.49 -14.71 -14.43
CA MET A 252 -15.42 -13.57 -14.34
C MET A 252 -15.72 -12.90 -15.69
N GLY A 253 -14.90 -13.13 -16.72
CA GLY A 253 -15.13 -12.60 -18.06
C GLY A 253 -15.07 -11.06 -18.16
N LEU A 254 -14.36 -10.38 -17.25
CA LEU A 254 -14.34 -8.92 -17.21
C LEU A 254 -13.44 -8.34 -18.31
N THR A 255 -13.81 -7.15 -18.75
CA THR A 255 -12.91 -6.26 -19.49
C THR A 255 -11.97 -5.51 -18.55
N GLU A 256 -10.90 -4.94 -19.09
CA GLU A 256 -9.90 -4.17 -18.34
C GLU A 256 -10.51 -2.95 -17.60
N PRO A 257 -11.44 -2.17 -18.19
CA PRO A 257 -12.15 -1.12 -17.47
C PRO A 257 -13.00 -1.64 -16.31
N GLN A 258 -13.71 -2.75 -16.52
CA GLN A 258 -14.54 -3.36 -15.47
C GLN A 258 -13.68 -3.84 -14.30
N PHE A 259 -12.49 -4.38 -14.57
CA PHE A 259 -11.53 -4.74 -13.54
C PHE A 259 -11.00 -3.52 -12.78
N GLY A 260 -10.75 -2.41 -13.46
CA GLY A 260 -10.43 -1.13 -12.81
C GLY A 260 -11.53 -0.64 -11.87
N ILE A 261 -12.80 -0.73 -12.30
CA ILE A 261 -13.98 -0.39 -11.47
C ILE A 261 -14.09 -1.32 -10.25
N LEU A 262 -13.83 -2.62 -10.44
CA LEU A 262 -13.81 -3.60 -9.36
C LEU A 262 -12.82 -3.18 -8.25
N PHE A 263 -11.63 -2.71 -8.62
CA PHE A 263 -10.64 -2.18 -7.67
C PHE A 263 -11.07 -0.87 -7.01
N ALA A 264 -11.68 0.04 -7.75
CA ALA A 264 -12.25 1.27 -7.18
C ALA A 264 -13.29 0.99 -6.09
N SER A 265 -14.04 -0.13 -6.19
CA SER A 265 -15.00 -0.50 -5.15
C SER A 265 -14.34 -0.72 -3.78
N ILE A 266 -13.12 -1.29 -3.75
CA ILE A 266 -12.34 -1.48 -2.51
C ILE A 266 -12.00 -0.11 -1.90
N ALA A 267 -11.50 0.80 -2.73
CA ALA A 267 -11.10 2.13 -2.27
C ALA A 267 -12.31 2.98 -1.86
N ALA A 268 -13.44 2.89 -2.58
CA ALA A 268 -14.70 3.52 -2.20
C ALA A 268 -15.16 3.04 -0.81
N GLY A 269 -15.11 1.72 -0.60
CA GLY A 269 -15.37 1.11 0.70
C GLY A 269 -14.42 1.62 1.78
N ALA A 270 -13.12 1.69 1.50
CA ALA A 270 -12.13 2.20 2.46
C ALA A 270 -12.39 3.66 2.86
N LEU A 271 -12.75 4.54 1.92
CA LEU A 271 -13.12 5.92 2.21
C LEU A 271 -14.33 6.00 3.16
N ILE A 272 -15.39 5.24 2.86
CA ILE A 272 -16.57 5.16 3.71
C ILE A 272 -16.20 4.60 5.09
N GLY A 273 -15.39 3.54 5.13
CA GLY A 273 -14.87 2.93 6.35
C GLY A 273 -14.16 3.93 7.26
N GLY A 274 -13.34 4.83 6.69
CA GLY A 274 -12.69 5.89 7.43
C GLY A 274 -13.66 6.90 8.04
N LEU A 275 -14.72 7.26 7.31
CA LEU A 275 -15.74 8.21 7.76
C LEU A 275 -16.65 7.64 8.85
N ILE A 276 -16.87 6.33 8.87
CA ILE A 276 -17.77 5.67 9.83
C ILE A 276 -17.03 4.98 10.99
N ALA A 277 -15.70 4.78 10.89
CA ALA A 277 -14.90 4.02 11.85
C ALA A 277 -15.14 4.47 13.30
N GLU A 278 -15.03 5.77 13.58
CA GLU A 278 -15.24 6.30 14.94
C GLU A 278 -16.66 6.04 15.46
N ARG A 279 -17.68 6.26 14.61
CA ARG A 279 -19.08 6.04 15.00
C ARG A 279 -19.35 4.57 15.32
N VAL A 280 -18.79 3.65 14.53
CA VAL A 280 -18.95 2.22 14.77
C VAL A 280 -18.20 1.81 16.04
N GLN A 281 -16.94 2.22 16.20
CA GLN A 281 -16.16 1.95 17.42
C GLN A 281 -16.87 2.42 18.68
N ARG A 282 -17.50 3.60 18.65
CA ARG A 282 -18.28 4.13 19.78
C ARG A 282 -19.55 3.32 20.07
N ARG A 283 -20.17 2.71 19.06
CA ARG A 283 -21.42 1.94 19.21
C ARG A 283 -21.17 0.50 19.66
N ILE A 284 -20.16 -0.17 19.11
CA ILE A 284 -19.94 -1.61 19.34
C ILE A 284 -18.64 -1.95 20.07
N GLY A 285 -17.79 -0.97 20.36
CA GLY A 285 -16.48 -1.18 20.97
C GLY A 285 -15.36 -1.47 19.96
N ARG A 286 -14.10 -1.32 20.40
CA ARG A 286 -12.92 -1.48 19.53
C ARG A 286 -12.67 -2.95 19.22
N ALA A 287 -12.80 -3.82 20.21
CA ALA A 287 -12.63 -5.26 20.04
C ALA A 287 -13.60 -5.85 19.01
N ARG A 288 -14.91 -5.55 19.12
CA ARG A 288 -15.89 -6.03 18.14
C ARG A 288 -15.66 -5.43 16.75
N THR A 289 -15.19 -4.19 16.68
CA THR A 289 -14.80 -3.55 15.41
C THR A 289 -13.65 -4.31 14.75
N LEU A 290 -12.63 -4.71 15.50
CA LEU A 290 -11.53 -5.54 14.99
C LEU A 290 -12.00 -6.91 14.52
N THR A 291 -12.86 -7.59 15.29
CA THR A 291 -13.45 -8.87 14.88
C THR A 291 -14.27 -8.76 13.60
N LEU A 292 -15.15 -7.77 13.50
CA LEU A 292 -15.92 -7.51 12.28
C LEU A 292 -14.99 -7.23 11.09
N SER A 293 -13.87 -6.55 11.36
CA SER A 293 -12.90 -6.25 10.32
C SER A 293 -12.21 -7.50 9.79
N VAL A 294 -11.82 -8.42 10.68
CA VAL A 294 -11.24 -9.71 10.29
C VAL A 294 -12.25 -10.56 9.51
N ILE A 295 -13.52 -10.60 9.92
CA ILE A 295 -14.58 -11.30 9.17
C ILE A 295 -14.74 -10.73 7.76
N GLY A 296 -14.74 -9.40 7.62
CA GLY A 296 -14.76 -8.74 6.31
C GLY A 296 -13.54 -9.06 5.45
N MET A 297 -12.35 -9.14 6.04
CA MET A 297 -11.13 -9.57 5.33
C MET A 297 -11.22 -11.03 4.87
N ILE A 298 -11.78 -11.93 5.68
CA ILE A 298 -11.98 -13.34 5.28
C ILE A 298 -12.92 -13.39 4.08
N ALA A 299 -14.04 -12.68 4.12
CA ALA A 299 -14.97 -12.61 3.01
C ALA A 299 -14.27 -12.07 1.74
N TYR A 300 -13.53 -10.97 1.87
CA TYR A 300 -12.72 -10.35 0.81
C TYR A 300 -11.77 -11.34 0.13
N VAL A 301 -11.04 -12.15 0.92
CA VAL A 301 -10.05 -13.10 0.41
C VAL A 301 -10.70 -14.38 -0.16
N ALA A 302 -11.70 -14.93 0.55
CA ALA A 302 -12.20 -16.28 0.30
C ALA A 302 -13.34 -16.35 -0.74
N THR A 303 -14.11 -15.27 -0.94
CA THR A 303 -15.29 -15.29 -1.82
C THR A 303 -14.98 -15.72 -3.26
N PRO A 304 -13.87 -15.28 -3.89
CA PRO A 304 -13.54 -15.74 -5.24
C PRO A 304 -13.22 -17.25 -5.34
N ALA A 305 -13.03 -17.97 -4.22
CA ALA A 305 -12.87 -19.42 -4.21
C ALA A 305 -14.19 -20.15 -4.53
N ILE A 306 -15.31 -19.59 -4.09
CA ILE A 306 -16.65 -20.23 -4.11
C ILE A 306 -17.54 -19.70 -5.22
N THR A 307 -17.34 -18.47 -5.69
CA THR A 307 -18.14 -17.88 -6.75
C THR A 307 -17.29 -17.05 -7.69
N ALA A 308 -17.74 -16.93 -8.95
CA ALA A 308 -17.20 -15.99 -9.93
C ALA A 308 -18.24 -14.89 -10.28
N ASN A 309 -19.34 -14.80 -9.52
CA ASN A 309 -20.36 -13.79 -9.75
C ASN A 309 -19.79 -12.39 -9.43
N VAL A 310 -19.68 -11.57 -10.47
CA VAL A 310 -19.10 -10.23 -10.42
C VAL A 310 -19.80 -9.33 -9.40
N ALA A 311 -21.13 -9.38 -9.31
CA ALA A 311 -21.88 -8.53 -8.39
C ALA A 311 -21.58 -8.91 -6.93
N ILE A 312 -21.56 -10.20 -6.61
CA ILE A 312 -21.23 -10.69 -5.27
C ILE A 312 -19.80 -10.31 -4.89
N ILE A 313 -18.83 -10.54 -5.79
CA ILE A 313 -17.44 -10.19 -5.53
C ILE A 313 -17.28 -8.68 -5.34
N THR A 314 -17.91 -7.86 -6.19
CA THR A 314 -17.85 -6.40 -6.06
C THR A 314 -18.37 -5.92 -4.70
N VAL A 315 -19.53 -6.43 -4.26
CA VAL A 315 -20.11 -6.07 -2.95
C VAL A 315 -19.17 -6.50 -1.82
N VAL A 316 -18.62 -7.71 -1.89
CA VAL A 316 -17.70 -8.22 -0.88
C VAL A 316 -16.38 -7.45 -0.85
N LEU A 317 -15.84 -7.07 -2.01
CA LEU A 317 -14.64 -6.25 -2.11
C LEU A 317 -14.85 -4.84 -1.54
N PHE A 318 -16.01 -4.24 -1.81
CA PHE A 318 -16.42 -2.97 -1.23
C PHE A 318 -16.54 -3.04 0.30
N VAL A 319 -17.25 -4.04 0.83
CA VAL A 319 -17.34 -4.28 2.29
C VAL A 319 -15.98 -4.62 2.89
N GLY A 320 -15.15 -5.35 2.16
CA GLY A 320 -13.74 -5.62 2.47
C GLY A 320 -12.93 -4.33 2.62
N GLY A 321 -13.13 -3.36 1.74
CA GLY A 321 -12.54 -2.02 1.85
C GLY A 321 -12.94 -1.29 3.12
N ILE A 322 -14.25 -1.27 3.45
CA ILE A 322 -14.78 -0.67 4.69
C ILE A 322 -14.07 -1.26 5.91
N THR A 323 -14.11 -2.59 6.00
CA THR A 323 -13.56 -3.35 7.14
C THR A 323 -12.05 -3.21 7.25
N LEU A 324 -11.33 -3.20 6.13
CA LEU A 324 -9.88 -2.96 6.09
C LEU A 324 -9.51 -1.57 6.63
N MET A 325 -10.26 -0.53 6.28
CA MET A 325 -10.01 0.80 6.82
C MET A 325 -10.33 0.90 8.31
N MET A 326 -11.43 0.28 8.77
CA MET A 326 -11.77 0.24 10.19
C MET A 326 -10.69 -0.45 11.03
N TRP A 327 -10.13 -1.56 10.53
CA TRP A 327 -8.96 -2.21 11.11
C TRP A 327 -7.76 -1.25 11.19
N ASN A 328 -7.46 -0.56 10.10
CA ASN A 328 -6.34 0.37 10.02
C ASN A 328 -6.46 1.49 11.08
N VAL A 329 -7.60 2.18 11.12
CA VAL A 329 -7.88 3.25 12.09
C VAL A 329 -7.69 2.75 13.52
N THR A 330 -8.28 1.60 13.85
CA THR A 330 -8.23 1.04 15.21
C THR A 330 -6.79 0.67 15.62
N THR A 331 -6.07 -0.02 14.75
CA THR A 331 -4.71 -0.51 15.06
C THR A 331 -3.66 0.58 15.06
N VAL A 332 -3.78 1.61 14.21
CA VAL A 332 -2.91 2.79 14.26
C VAL A 332 -3.12 3.53 15.59
N SER A 333 -4.36 3.85 15.94
CA SER A 333 -4.66 4.59 17.17
C SER A 333 -4.26 3.83 18.44
N PHE A 334 -4.44 2.51 18.47
CA PHE A 334 -4.00 1.70 19.61
C PHE A 334 -2.47 1.76 19.78
N ARG A 335 -1.73 1.52 18.69
CA ARG A 335 -0.25 1.53 18.69
C ARG A 335 0.32 2.88 19.14
N GLN A 336 -0.30 3.97 18.75
CA GLN A 336 0.10 5.32 19.16
C GLN A 336 -0.05 5.53 20.68
N ARG A 337 -1.09 4.98 21.30
CA ARG A 337 -1.36 5.16 22.73
C ARG A 337 -0.44 4.32 23.61
N VAL A 338 -0.25 3.06 23.26
CA VAL A 338 0.54 2.12 24.08
C VAL A 338 2.05 2.31 23.93
N THR A 339 2.50 3.11 22.98
CA THR A 339 3.94 3.28 22.69
C THR A 339 4.43 4.61 23.25
N PRO A 340 5.52 4.62 24.05
CA PRO A 340 6.16 5.86 24.49
C PRO A 340 6.63 6.72 23.33
N ASP A 341 6.55 8.05 23.47
CA ASP A 341 6.81 8.98 22.36
C ASP A 341 8.21 8.81 21.76
N HIS A 342 9.21 8.52 22.58
CA HIS A 342 10.59 8.29 22.13
C HIS A 342 10.79 6.98 21.34
N LEU A 343 9.85 6.02 21.43
CA LEU A 343 9.89 4.74 20.71
C LEU A 343 8.92 4.65 19.54
N LEU A 344 8.00 5.61 19.38
CA LEU A 344 6.95 5.58 18.34
C LEU A 344 7.51 5.35 16.93
N GLY A 345 8.56 6.09 16.55
CA GLY A 345 9.19 5.94 15.25
C GLY A 345 9.82 4.56 15.03
N ARG A 346 10.56 4.06 16.03
CA ARG A 346 11.22 2.75 16.00
C ARG A 346 10.22 1.60 15.91
N MET A 347 9.18 1.66 16.73
CA MET A 347 8.07 0.70 16.73
C MET A 347 7.33 0.72 15.39
N ASN A 348 7.01 1.89 14.85
CA ASN A 348 6.28 1.98 13.59
C ASN A 348 7.11 1.42 12.40
N SER A 349 8.41 1.68 12.36
CA SER A 349 9.32 1.10 11.36
C SER A 349 9.37 -0.43 11.44
N ALA A 350 9.48 -0.99 12.66
CA ALA A 350 9.44 -2.43 12.86
C ALA A 350 8.07 -3.03 12.46
N TYR A 351 6.97 -2.35 12.77
CA TYR A 351 5.62 -2.79 12.38
C TYR A 351 5.41 -2.73 10.86
N ARG A 352 5.92 -1.69 10.18
CA ARG A 352 5.88 -1.59 8.72
C ARG A 352 6.71 -2.69 8.05
N LEU A 353 7.87 -3.05 8.61
CA LEU A 353 8.66 -4.17 8.11
C LEU A 353 7.86 -5.48 8.11
N VAL A 354 7.10 -5.75 9.18
CA VAL A 354 6.21 -6.92 9.23
C VAL A 354 5.06 -6.80 8.24
N GLY A 355 4.41 -5.63 8.15
CA GLY A 355 3.24 -5.46 7.28
C GLY A 355 3.58 -5.45 5.78
N TRP A 356 4.62 -4.75 5.37
CA TRP A 356 5.00 -4.60 3.96
C TRP A 356 5.94 -5.71 3.51
N GLY A 357 6.79 -6.21 4.41
CA GLY A 357 7.75 -7.27 4.12
C GLY A 357 7.10 -8.63 3.83
N THR A 358 5.86 -8.86 4.26
CA THR A 358 5.13 -10.10 3.94
C THR A 358 4.46 -10.09 2.56
N ARG A 359 4.34 -8.92 1.91
CA ARG A 359 3.75 -8.81 0.56
C ARG A 359 4.50 -9.61 -0.50
N PRO A 360 5.84 -9.50 -0.68
CA PRO A 360 6.56 -10.32 -1.65
C PRO A 360 6.39 -11.82 -1.37
N LEU A 361 6.37 -12.23 -0.09
CA LEU A 361 6.11 -13.62 0.28
C LEU A 361 4.70 -14.07 -0.14
N GLY A 362 3.70 -13.21 0.06
CA GLY A 362 2.34 -13.44 -0.41
C GLY A 362 2.26 -13.59 -1.93
N ALA A 363 2.87 -12.68 -2.68
CA ALA A 363 2.91 -12.77 -4.15
C ALA A 363 3.60 -14.08 -4.62
N LEU A 364 4.71 -14.47 -4.00
CA LEU A 364 5.41 -15.72 -4.29
C LEU A 364 4.50 -16.94 -4.02
N VAL A 365 3.89 -17.01 -2.84
CA VAL A 365 2.99 -18.11 -2.46
C VAL A 365 1.76 -18.15 -3.36
N GLY A 366 1.16 -17.00 -3.67
CA GLY A 366 0.01 -16.88 -4.58
C GLY A 366 0.33 -17.35 -5.98
N GLY A 367 1.50 -16.97 -6.53
CA GLY A 367 1.98 -17.43 -7.82
C GLY A 367 2.23 -18.94 -7.86
N ALA A 368 2.88 -19.49 -6.83
CA ALA A 368 3.17 -20.93 -6.73
C ALA A 368 1.89 -21.76 -6.62
N LEU A 369 0.98 -21.39 -5.70
CA LEU A 369 -0.32 -22.05 -5.55
C LEU A 369 -1.16 -21.91 -6.82
N GLY A 370 -1.20 -20.73 -7.43
CA GLY A 370 -1.92 -20.50 -8.68
C GLY A 370 -1.41 -21.36 -9.83
N GLN A 371 -0.09 -21.55 -9.93
CA GLN A 371 0.56 -22.34 -10.98
C GLN A 371 0.34 -23.84 -10.81
N TRP A 372 0.37 -24.36 -9.57
CA TRP A 372 0.35 -25.80 -9.31
C TRP A 372 -1.04 -26.35 -8.99
N LEU A 373 -1.87 -25.56 -8.32
CA LEU A 373 -3.19 -25.96 -7.82
C LEU A 373 -4.33 -25.12 -8.44
N GLY A 374 -4.01 -24.20 -9.35
CA GLY A 374 -4.96 -23.32 -10.02
C GLY A 374 -5.32 -22.08 -9.19
N VAL A 375 -5.76 -21.02 -9.87
CA VAL A 375 -6.00 -19.70 -9.26
C VAL A 375 -7.04 -19.73 -8.14
N ARG A 376 -8.09 -20.55 -8.25
CA ARG A 376 -9.13 -20.67 -7.21
C ARG A 376 -8.60 -21.19 -5.87
N SER A 377 -7.59 -22.06 -5.90
CA SER A 377 -6.98 -22.61 -4.68
C SER A 377 -6.32 -21.51 -3.85
N VAL A 378 -5.78 -20.46 -4.50
CA VAL A 378 -5.14 -19.33 -3.83
C VAL A 378 -6.14 -18.64 -2.90
N PHE A 379 -7.35 -18.34 -3.38
CA PHE A 379 -8.41 -17.71 -2.60
C PHE A 379 -8.85 -18.59 -1.43
N ALA A 380 -8.96 -19.90 -1.64
CA ALA A 380 -9.35 -20.85 -0.58
C ALA A 380 -8.29 -20.93 0.52
N VAL A 381 -7.02 -21.19 0.15
CA VAL A 381 -5.91 -21.34 1.10
C VAL A 381 -5.67 -20.03 1.84
N MET A 382 -5.63 -18.90 1.14
CA MET A 382 -5.45 -17.60 1.77
C MET A 382 -6.67 -17.21 2.63
N GLY A 383 -7.86 -17.67 2.27
CA GLY A 383 -9.07 -17.53 3.08
C GLY A 383 -8.94 -18.23 4.43
N VAL A 384 -8.40 -19.45 4.44
CA VAL A 384 -8.09 -20.20 5.67
C VAL A 384 -6.99 -19.53 6.48
N VAL A 385 -5.92 -19.05 5.83
CA VAL A 385 -4.84 -18.29 6.49
C VAL A 385 -5.39 -17.02 7.14
N THR A 386 -6.29 -16.32 6.46
CA THR A 386 -6.96 -15.13 7.02
C THR A 386 -7.94 -15.52 8.12
N ALA A 387 -8.61 -16.67 8.04
CA ALA A 387 -9.49 -17.16 9.11
C ALA A 387 -8.70 -17.51 10.39
N ALA A 388 -7.47 -18.02 10.25
CA ALA A 388 -6.58 -18.29 11.39
C ALA A 388 -6.25 -17.03 12.20
N VAL A 389 -6.38 -15.82 11.62
CA VAL A 389 -6.26 -14.53 12.30
C VAL A 389 -7.33 -14.35 13.40
N LEU A 390 -8.48 -15.05 13.32
CA LEU A 390 -9.48 -15.04 14.39
C LEU A 390 -8.99 -15.69 15.69
N ILE A 391 -8.01 -16.62 15.59
CA ILE A 391 -7.43 -17.28 16.76
C ILE A 391 -6.73 -16.27 17.68
N PRO A 392 -5.76 -15.45 17.26
CA PRO A 392 -5.24 -14.42 18.16
C PRO A 392 -6.26 -13.32 18.47
N ASN A 393 -7.24 -13.08 17.59
CA ASN A 393 -8.27 -12.04 17.77
C ASN A 393 -9.22 -12.31 18.96
N HIS A 394 -9.52 -13.56 19.31
CA HIS A 394 -10.41 -13.83 20.46
C HIS A 394 -9.86 -13.31 21.80
N ARG A 395 -8.54 -13.07 21.86
CA ARG A 395 -7.87 -12.52 23.04
C ARG A 395 -7.96 -10.99 23.12
N ILE A 396 -8.48 -10.33 22.08
CA ILE A 396 -8.63 -8.89 22.01
C ILE A 396 -10.03 -8.53 22.55
N THR A 397 -10.09 -8.08 23.79
CA THR A 397 -11.28 -7.48 24.41
C THR A 397 -11.04 -6.00 24.68
N ASP A 398 -12.11 -5.20 24.81
CA ASP A 398 -11.97 -3.78 25.15
C ASP A 398 -11.23 -3.59 26.48
N GLN A 399 -11.39 -4.53 27.42
CA GLN A 399 -10.63 -4.55 28.67
C GLN A 399 -9.14 -4.79 28.43
N THR A 400 -8.74 -5.81 27.66
CA THR A 400 -7.32 -6.05 27.37
C THR A 400 -6.67 -4.90 26.58
N LEU A 401 -7.43 -4.18 25.77
CA LEU A 401 -6.97 -2.97 25.09
C LEU A 401 -6.77 -1.83 26.09
N ALA A 402 -7.72 -1.62 27.01
CA ALA A 402 -7.61 -0.61 28.06
C ALA A 402 -6.45 -0.90 29.03
N ASP A 403 -6.27 -2.16 29.44
CA ASP A 403 -5.19 -2.59 30.32
C ASP A 403 -3.82 -2.34 29.66
N ALA A 404 -3.70 -2.65 28.37
CA ALA A 404 -2.48 -2.37 27.61
C ALA A 404 -2.19 -0.86 27.46
N GLU A 405 -3.23 -0.03 27.40
CA GLU A 405 -3.12 1.44 27.38
C GLU A 405 -2.70 2.01 28.75
N ALA A 406 -3.09 1.37 29.85
CA ALA A 406 -2.74 1.80 31.21
C ALA A 406 -1.27 1.55 31.58
N HIS A 407 -0.61 0.55 30.98
CA HIS A 407 0.79 0.17 31.27
C HIS A 407 1.79 0.82 30.29
N ARG A 408 1.68 2.14 30.07
CA ARG A 408 2.49 2.86 29.06
C ARG A 408 3.98 2.83 29.38
#